data_AF-A0A7J9KEB4-F1
#
_entry.id   AF-A0A7J9KEB4-F1
#
_cell.length_a   1.000
_cell.length_b   1.000
_cell.length_c   1.000
_cell.angle_alpha   90.00
_cell.angle_beta   90.00
_cell.angle_gamma   90.00
#
_symmetry.space_group_name_H-M   'P 1'
#
loop_
_entity.id
_entity.type
_entity.pdbx_description
1 polymer ?
#
loop_
_entity_poly.entity_id
_entity_poly.type
_entity_poly.pdbx_seq_one_letter_code
_entity_poly.pdbx_strand_id
1 'polypeptide(L)'
;MMETKLKAGTTLIVDRYSYFGVSFSSATGLDFEWCKAPENGLIAPNLVVYLDIPPEKAAEKGGYGGERYEQLENSVMTCHKGKPLSSLSSC
;
A
#
# COMPACT_ATOMS: atom_id res chain seq x y z
N MET A 1 -15.97 -12.92 4.88
CA MET A 1 -16.83 -11.73 4.64
C MET A 1 -16.57 -11.07 3.29
N MET A 2 -15.32 -10.74 2.92
CA MET A 2 -15.02 -10.20 1.57
C MET A 2 -15.30 -11.21 0.46
N GLU A 3 -14.83 -12.45 0.58
CA GLU A 3 -15.08 -13.52 -0.41
C GLU A 3 -16.58 -13.73 -0.68
N THR A 4 -17.39 -13.74 0.37
CA THR A 4 -18.84 -13.93 0.26
C THR A 4 -19.50 -12.81 -0.54
N LYS A 5 -19.07 -11.56 -0.35
CA LYS A 5 -19.58 -10.41 -1.10
C LYS A 5 -19.15 -10.43 -2.57
N LEU A 6 -17.91 -10.82 -2.84
CA LEU A 6 -17.42 -11.01 -4.21
C LEU A 6 -18.17 -12.13 -4.93
N LYS A 7 -18.37 -13.28 -4.26
CA LYS A 7 -19.16 -14.41 -4.80
C LYS A 7 -20.63 -14.04 -5.05
N ALA A 8 -21.17 -13.08 -4.31
CA ALA A 8 -22.51 -12.54 -4.52
C ALA A 8 -22.59 -11.50 -5.67
N GLY A 9 -21.49 -11.23 -6.38
CA GLY A 9 -21.44 -10.28 -7.50
C GLY A 9 -21.31 -8.82 -7.09
N THR A 10 -20.94 -8.52 -5.85
CA THR A 10 -20.71 -7.15 -5.37
C THR A 10 -19.25 -6.74 -5.58
N THR A 11 -19.03 -5.63 -6.30
CA THR A 11 -17.70 -5.01 -6.43
C THR A 11 -17.28 -4.36 -5.12
N LEU A 12 -16.07 -4.69 -4.64
CA LEU A 12 -15.50 -4.11 -3.42
C LEU A 12 -14.45 -3.06 -3.79
N ILE A 13 -14.65 -1.83 -3.30
CA ILE A 13 -13.64 -0.78 -3.33
C ILE A 13 -12.97 -0.77 -1.96
N VAL A 14 -11.65 -1.00 -1.94
CA VAL A 14 -10.88 -1.10 -0.70
C VAL A 14 -9.81 0.00 -0.72
N ASP A 15 -9.88 0.90 0.26
CA ASP A 15 -8.83 1.89 0.50
C ASP A 15 -7.72 1.24 1.32
N ARG A 16 -6.55 1.07 0.69
CA ARG A 16 -5.36 0.35 1.17
C ARG A 16 -5.60 -1.15 1.40
N TYR A 17 -4.75 -1.97 0.80
CA TYR A 17 -4.76 -3.42 0.95
C TYR A 17 -3.34 -3.94 1.21
N SER A 18 -3.08 -5.22 0.93
CA SER A 18 -1.79 -5.89 1.18
C SER A 18 -0.57 -5.10 0.72
N TYR A 19 -0.61 -4.54 -0.49
CA TYR A 19 0.46 -3.73 -1.08
C TYR A 19 0.90 -2.55 -0.20
N PHE A 20 -0.05 -1.92 0.50
CA PHE A 20 0.25 -0.80 1.39
C PHE A 20 1.03 -1.28 2.62
N GLY A 21 0.62 -2.41 3.23
CA GLY A 21 1.30 -2.98 4.39
C GLY A 21 2.75 -3.38 4.09
N VAL A 22 2.99 -4.03 2.95
CA VAL A 22 4.33 -4.49 2.53
C VAL A 22 5.25 -3.32 2.21
N SER A 23 4.79 -2.37 1.40
CA SER A 23 5.58 -1.18 1.04
C SER A 23 5.93 -0.35 2.26
N PHE A 24 4.98 -0.17 3.17
CA PHE A 24 5.19 0.58 4.39
C PHE A 24 6.19 -0.11 5.34
N SER A 25 5.98 -1.40 5.60
CA SER A 25 6.84 -2.17 6.52
C SER A 25 8.26 -2.35 5.98
N SER A 26 8.42 -2.50 4.67
CA SER A 26 9.76 -2.56 4.06
C SER A 26 10.46 -1.19 3.99
N ALA A 27 9.68 -0.10 3.92
CA ALA A 27 10.21 1.26 4.02
C ALA A 27 10.78 1.56 5.41
N THR A 28 10.17 1.03 6.48
CA THR A 28 10.68 1.17 7.86
C THR A 28 11.94 0.34 8.13
N GLY A 29 12.39 -0.49 7.18
CA GLY A 29 13.65 -1.23 7.24
C GLY A 29 13.50 -2.74 7.44
N LEU A 30 12.27 -3.27 7.44
CA LEU A 30 12.04 -4.71 7.47
C LEU A 30 12.34 -5.35 6.10
N ASP A 31 12.67 -6.64 6.13
CA ASP A 31 12.92 -7.41 4.92
C ASP A 31 11.64 -7.52 4.07
N PHE A 32 11.79 -7.34 2.76
CA PHE A 32 10.65 -7.32 1.85
C PHE A 32 9.93 -8.67 1.77
N GLU A 33 10.67 -9.78 1.71
CA GLU A 33 10.07 -11.12 1.65
C GLU A 33 9.41 -11.47 2.99
N TRP A 34 9.99 -11.04 4.10
CA TRP A 34 9.38 -11.16 5.41
C TRP A 34 8.04 -10.40 5.51
N CYS A 35 7.98 -9.18 4.99
CA CYS A 35 6.74 -8.39 4.93
C CYS A 35 5.71 -8.97 3.97
N LYS A 36 6.14 -9.63 2.89
CA LYS A 36 5.29 -10.26 1.88
C LYS A 36 4.68 -11.59 2.38
N ALA A 37 5.45 -12.36 3.14
CA ALA A 37 5.04 -13.68 3.64
C ALA A 37 3.64 -13.73 4.30
N PRO A 38 3.25 -12.80 5.21
CA PRO A 38 1.93 -12.82 5.83
C PRO A 38 0.77 -12.45 4.89
N GLU A 39 1.05 -11.80 3.75
CA GLU A 39 0.03 -11.38 2.78
C GLU A 39 -0.34 -12.50 1.80
N ASN A 40 0.46 -13.57 1.74
CA ASN A 40 0.20 -14.70 0.86
C ASN A 40 -1.06 -15.45 1.27
N GLY A 41 -1.96 -15.67 0.32
CA GLY A 41 -3.26 -16.34 0.54
C GLY A 41 -4.44 -15.37 0.74
N LEU A 42 -4.19 -14.06 0.73
CA LEU A 42 -5.25 -13.06 0.60
C LEU A 42 -5.86 -13.06 -0.80
N ILE A 43 -7.07 -12.50 -0.91
CA ILE A 43 -7.76 -12.40 -2.19
C ILE A 43 -7.01 -11.41 -3.07
N ALA A 44 -6.47 -11.89 -4.19
CA ALA A 44 -5.83 -11.02 -5.17
C ALA A 44 -6.85 -10.03 -5.77
N PRO A 45 -6.58 -8.71 -5.73
CA PRO A 45 -7.45 -7.72 -6.35
C PRO A 45 -7.39 -7.82 -7.88
N ASN A 46 -8.50 -7.52 -8.55
CA ASN A 46 -8.52 -7.47 -10.03
C ASN A 46 -7.85 -6.20 -10.59
N LEU A 47 -7.86 -5.10 -9.83
CA LEU A 47 -7.27 -3.82 -10.20
C LEU A 47 -6.65 -3.17 -8.96
N VAL A 48 -5.45 -2.62 -9.13
CA VAL A 48 -4.79 -1.78 -8.12
C VAL A 48 -4.57 -0.41 -8.74
N VAL A 49 -5.12 0.63 -8.10
CA VAL A 49 -4.94 2.02 -8.51
C VAL A 49 -3.92 2.65 -7.56
N TYR A 50 -2.75 2.98 -8.10
CA TYR A 50 -1.74 3.74 -7.37
C TYR A 50 -1.88 5.23 -7.69
N LEU A 51 -2.10 6.04 -6.66
CA LEU A 51 -2.20 7.48 -6.79
C LEU A 51 -0.83 8.08 -6.45
N ASP A 52 -0.07 8.41 -7.49
CA ASP A 52 1.23 9.06 -7.35
C ASP A 52 1.05 10.56 -7.11
N ILE A 53 1.51 11.03 -5.96
CA ILE A 53 1.47 12.44 -5.58
C ILE A 53 2.85 12.81 -5.03
N PRO A 54 3.49 13.87 -5.55
CA PRO A 54 4.78 14.31 -5.04
C PRO A 54 4.65 14.72 -3.56
N PRO A 55 5.64 14.37 -2.72
CA PRO A 55 5.57 14.58 -1.26
C PRO A 55 5.39 16.06 -0.90
N GLU A 56 5.91 16.98 -1.71
CA GLU A 56 5.75 18.42 -1.51
C GLU A 56 4.28 18.83 -1.58
N LYS A 57 3.53 18.28 -2.54
CA LYS A 57 2.08 18.54 -2.67
C LYS A 57 1.24 17.79 -1.65
N ALA A 58 1.71 16.64 -1.19
CA ALA A 58 1.05 15.93 -0.10
C ALA A 58 1.16 16.71 1.22
N ALA A 59 2.29 17.39 1.44
CA ALA A 59 2.55 18.21 2.62
C ALA A 59 1.70 19.49 2.69
N GLU A 60 1.23 19.99 1.55
CA GLU A 60 0.33 21.16 1.48
C GLU A 60 -1.10 20.85 1.95
N LYS A 61 -1.46 19.57 2.15
CA LYS A 61 -2.78 19.20 2.68
C LYS A 61 -2.92 19.62 4.14
N GLY A 62 -4.03 20.29 4.46
CA GLY A 62 -4.37 20.65 5.84
C GLY A 62 -4.46 19.41 6.72
N GLY A 63 -3.58 19.31 7.72
CA GLY A 63 -3.48 18.16 8.63
C GLY A 63 -2.18 17.36 8.51
N TYR A 64 -1.34 17.62 7.50
CA TYR A 64 -0.06 16.94 7.33
C TYR A 64 0.88 17.14 8.53
N GLY A 65 1.38 16.04 9.08
CA GLY A 65 2.32 16.00 10.21
C GLY A 65 1.65 15.68 11.55
N GLY A 66 0.34 15.41 11.55
CA GLY A 66 -0.40 14.97 12.74
C GLY A 66 -0.26 13.47 13.00
N GLU A 67 -0.04 12.68 11.95
CA GLU A 67 0.18 11.24 12.07
C GLU A 67 1.67 10.87 12.03
N ARG A 68 2.04 9.80 12.73
CA ARG A 68 3.43 9.31 12.88
C ARG A 68 4.18 9.15 11.56
N TYR A 69 3.47 8.97 10.46
CA TYR A 69 4.01 8.62 9.15
C TYR A 69 3.84 9.72 8.09
N GLU A 70 3.29 10.87 8.46
CA GLU A 70 3.19 12.06 7.61
C GLU A 70 4.45 12.94 7.69
N GLN A 71 5.60 12.34 7.98
CA GLN A 71 6.89 13.04 7.90
C GLN A 71 7.46 12.87 6.50
N LEU A 72 8.11 13.94 6.00
CA LEU A 72 8.67 14.01 4.65
C LEU A 72 9.66 12.86 4.39
N GLU A 73 10.48 12.52 5.39
CA GLU A 73 11.45 11.40 5.31
C GLU A 73 10.77 10.04 5.09
N ASN A 74 9.64 9.77 5.77
CA ASN A 74 8.90 8.50 5.65
C ASN A 74 8.11 8.42 4.34
N SER A 75 7.60 9.56 3.87
CA SER A 75 6.85 9.67 2.62
C SER A 75 7.75 9.44 1.39
N VAL A 76 8.98 9.97 1.44
CA VAL A 76 10.00 9.79 0.40
C VAL A 76 10.49 8.33 0.35
N MET A 77 10.68 7.69 1.52
CA MET A 77 11.14 6.29 1.58
C MET A 77 10.15 5.31 0.94
N THR A 78 8.84 5.53 1.16
CA THR A 78 7.76 4.74 0.56
C THR A 78 7.73 4.91 -0.97
N CYS A 79 8.07 6.10 -1.48
CA CYS A 79 8.21 6.35 -2.93
C CYS A 79 9.47 5.69 -3.52
N HIS A 80 10.64 5.83 -2.88
CA HIS A 80 11.91 5.39 -3.45
C HIS A 80 12.13 3.87 -3.40
N LYS A 81 11.55 3.16 -2.42
CA LYS A 81 11.58 1.70 -2.35
C LYS A 81 10.44 1.01 -3.10
N GLY A 82 9.56 1.78 -3.74
CA GLY A 82 8.57 1.26 -4.67
C GLY A 82 9.25 0.68 -5.92
N LYS A 83 9.76 -0.56 -5.82
CA LYS A 83 9.91 -1.40 -7.01
C LYS A 83 8.57 -1.39 -7.75
N PRO A 84 8.57 -1.36 -9.09
CA PRO A 84 7.34 -1.24 -9.85
C PRO A 84 6.33 -2.29 -9.36
N LEU A 85 5.07 -1.90 -9.15
CA LEU A 85 4.01 -2.81 -8.66
C LEU A 85 3.91 -4.12 -9.47
N SER A 86 4.50 -4.16 -10.67
CA SER A 86 4.73 -5.37 -11.46
C SER A 86 5.50 -6.48 -10.72
N SER A 87 6.35 -6.18 -9.73
CA SER A 87 7.03 -7.22 -8.94
C SER A 87 6.18 -7.76 -7.78
N LEU A 88 5.07 -7.10 -7.45
CA LEU A 88 4.11 -7.54 -6.43
C LEU A 88 2.88 -8.23 -7.05
N SER A 89 2.78 -8.31 -8.38
CA SER A 89 1.67 -9.00 -9.06
C SER A 89 1.64 -10.51 -8.83
N SER A 90 2.60 -11.06 -8.08
CA SER A 90 2.74 -12.47 -7.77
C SER A 90 2.44 -12.81 -6.30
N CYS A 91 1.85 -11.88 -5.54
CA CYS A 91 1.20 -12.20 -4.27
C CYS A 91 -0.18 -12.82 -4.51
#